data_AF-A0A0B2V7G1-F1
#
_entry.id   AF-A0A0B2V7G1-F1
#
_cell.length_a   1.000
_cell.length_b   1.000
_cell.length_c   1.000
_cell.angle_alpha   90.00
_cell.angle_beta   90.00
_cell.angle_gamma   90.00
#
_symmetry.space_group_name_H-M   'P 1'
#
loop_
_entity.id
_entity.type
_entity.pdbx_description
1 polymer ?
#
loop_
_entity_poly.entity_id
_entity_poly.type
_entity_poly.pdbx_seq_one_letter_code
_entity_poly.pdbx_strand_id
1 'polypeptide(L)'
;MEGQTITRPRELNFDYDALREDACRDALEYAVTILSEFDDSQRSRWIERIIDSISKLTLSSPLLSLETFQSAVAICANKKGKSESLFNVFDIFSAPRFDYDDTLNKLVLISGETSAIGKCEDAVNLLRDRLKFVTQRVLRSTAFERYHLSTVETLLGSANKTDNVIVLGMLTQSSADSFQLEDLTGSMPVDLRNATFHSGLFTDGCIMLLEGSYNAGLLTVSGVGLAPIETADATRSFFGNENWFGGDSTVAYRTIPRLRSANAKNTDARIVFLSDVFLDDPTVG
;
A
#
# COMPACT_ATOMS: atom_id res chain seq x y z
N MET A 1 16.40 -62.34 17.50
CA MET A 1 15.51 -61.17 17.33
C MET A 1 16.33 -60.14 16.58
N GLU A 2 15.95 -59.94 15.32
CA GLU A 2 16.72 -59.26 14.29
C GLU A 2 16.80 -57.75 14.52
N GLY A 3 17.96 -57.16 14.21
CA GLY A 3 18.22 -55.74 14.34
C GLY A 3 17.46 -54.93 13.30
N GLN A 4 16.75 -53.89 13.75
CA GLN A 4 16.12 -52.90 12.89
C GLN A 4 17.17 -51.95 12.31
N THR A 5 17.34 -52.01 10.99
CA THR A 5 18.11 -51.05 10.21
C THR A 5 17.32 -49.75 10.06
N ILE A 6 17.80 -48.68 10.70
CA ILE A 6 17.28 -47.31 10.52
C ILE A 6 17.70 -46.82 9.13
N THR A 7 16.76 -46.70 8.21
CA THR A 7 16.98 -46.11 6.89
C THR A 7 16.95 -44.59 7.00
N ARG A 8 18.05 -43.91 6.67
CA ARG A 8 18.08 -42.43 6.59
C ARG A 8 17.25 -41.95 5.39
N PRO A 9 16.63 -40.76 5.45
CA PRO A 9 15.97 -40.19 4.28
C PRO A 9 17.00 -39.96 3.17
N ARG A 10 16.66 -40.31 1.92
CA ARG A 10 17.42 -39.89 0.75
C ARG A 10 17.44 -38.36 0.71
N GLU A 11 18.61 -37.76 0.87
CA GLU A 11 18.82 -36.37 0.47
C GLU A 11 18.52 -36.28 -1.03
N LEU A 12 17.43 -35.58 -1.37
CA LEU A 12 17.20 -35.08 -2.71
C LEU A 12 18.29 -34.03 -2.96
N ASN A 13 19.42 -34.46 -3.51
CA ASN A 13 20.35 -33.56 -4.18
C ASN A 13 19.61 -32.95 -5.37
N PHE A 14 18.90 -31.86 -5.14
CA PHE A 14 18.53 -30.94 -6.19
C PHE A 14 19.84 -30.30 -6.64
N ASP A 15 20.28 -30.69 -7.83
CA ASP A 15 21.48 -30.14 -8.46
C ASP A 15 21.17 -28.70 -8.88
N TYR A 16 21.41 -27.78 -7.94
CA TYR A 16 21.19 -26.35 -8.12
C TYR A 16 22.05 -25.78 -9.24
N ASP A 17 23.20 -26.39 -9.57
CA ASP A 17 24.05 -25.96 -10.67
C ASP A 17 23.52 -26.44 -12.03
N ALA A 18 22.91 -27.64 -12.11
CA ALA A 18 22.22 -28.09 -13.32
C ALA A 18 20.98 -27.24 -13.65
N LEU A 19 20.15 -26.94 -12.66
CA LEU A 19 19.00 -26.02 -12.80
C LEU A 19 19.43 -24.59 -13.19
N ARG A 20 20.64 -24.19 -12.80
CA ARG A 20 21.24 -22.89 -13.07
C ARG A 20 21.82 -22.78 -14.49
N GLU A 21 22.35 -23.87 -15.03
CA GLU A 21 22.76 -23.95 -16.44
C GLU A 21 21.53 -23.98 -17.37
N ASP A 22 20.51 -24.76 -17.05
CA ASP A 22 19.32 -24.94 -17.89
C ASP A 22 18.53 -23.64 -18.07
N ALA A 23 18.27 -22.90 -16.99
CA ALA A 23 17.51 -21.64 -17.06
C ALA A 23 18.21 -20.56 -17.90
N CYS A 24 19.55 -20.55 -17.91
CA CYS A 24 20.35 -19.60 -18.68
C CYS A 24 20.47 -20.04 -20.15
N ARG A 25 20.53 -21.36 -20.38
CA ARG A 25 20.57 -21.96 -21.71
C ARG A 25 19.28 -21.70 -22.49
N ASP A 26 18.12 -21.86 -21.86
CA ASP A 26 16.83 -21.65 -22.50
C ASP A 26 16.63 -20.18 -22.91
N ALA A 27 17.01 -19.24 -22.04
CA ALA A 27 16.97 -17.81 -22.34
C ALA A 27 17.90 -17.44 -23.51
N LEU A 28 19.08 -18.06 -23.57
CA LEU A 28 20.07 -17.84 -24.61
C LEU A 28 19.65 -18.44 -25.96
N GLU A 29 19.08 -19.65 -25.95
CA GLU A 29 18.54 -20.30 -27.16
C GLU A 29 17.37 -19.49 -27.74
N TYR A 30 16.47 -19.00 -26.88
CA TYR A 30 15.40 -18.10 -27.28
C TYR A 30 15.92 -16.76 -27.81
N ALA A 31 16.96 -16.18 -27.20
CA ALA A 31 17.60 -14.96 -27.67
C ALA A 31 18.22 -15.14 -29.05
N VAL A 32 18.96 -16.23 -29.27
CA VAL A 32 19.55 -16.56 -30.58
C VAL A 32 18.47 -16.75 -31.63
N THR A 33 17.37 -17.45 -31.30
CA THR A 33 16.25 -17.69 -32.21
C THR A 33 15.66 -16.38 -32.72
N ILE A 34 15.36 -15.44 -31.81
CA ILE A 34 14.75 -14.16 -32.18
C ILE A 34 15.73 -13.23 -32.89
N LEU A 35 16.98 -13.13 -32.42
CA LEU A 35 17.96 -12.22 -33.02
C LEU A 35 18.46 -12.68 -34.39
N SER A 36 18.32 -13.97 -34.71
CA SER A 36 18.64 -14.54 -36.03
C SER A 36 17.65 -14.14 -37.11
N GLU A 37 16.44 -13.68 -36.74
CA GLU A 37 15.41 -13.20 -37.69
C GLU A 37 15.67 -11.78 -38.22
N PHE A 38 16.65 -11.05 -37.64
CA PHE A 38 16.94 -9.66 -37.99
C PHE A 38 18.27 -9.50 -38.73
N ASP A 39 18.31 -8.55 -39.67
CA ASP A 39 19.54 -8.11 -40.35
C ASP A 39 20.52 -7.44 -39.39
N ASP A 40 21.81 -7.39 -39.70
CA ASP A 40 22.87 -6.89 -38.79
C ASP A 40 22.60 -5.49 -38.23
N SER A 41 22.09 -4.57 -39.07
CA SER A 41 21.74 -3.20 -38.63
C SER A 41 20.54 -3.15 -37.68
N GLN A 42 19.59 -4.08 -37.84
CA GLN A 42 18.41 -4.19 -36.99
C GLN A 42 18.75 -4.93 -35.69
N ARG A 43 19.59 -5.96 -35.77
CA ARG A 43 20.04 -6.79 -34.65
C ARG A 43 20.70 -5.95 -33.55
N SER A 44 21.64 -5.06 -33.91
CA SER A 44 22.27 -4.15 -32.93
C SER A 44 21.26 -3.27 -32.21
N ARG A 45 20.30 -2.71 -32.95
CA ARG A 45 19.26 -1.85 -32.39
C ARG A 45 18.30 -2.61 -31.46
N TRP A 46 18.00 -3.86 -31.79
CA TRP A 46 17.17 -4.73 -30.96
C TRP A 46 17.88 -5.16 -29.68
N ILE A 47 19.17 -5.48 -29.76
CA ILE A 47 19.99 -5.81 -28.59
C ILE A 47 20.01 -4.63 -27.61
N GLU A 48 20.27 -3.40 -28.07
CA GLU A 48 20.25 -2.21 -27.22
C GLU A 48 18.90 -1.98 -26.53
N ARG A 49 17.78 -2.18 -27.25
CA ARG A 49 16.43 -2.02 -26.71
C ARG A 49 16.08 -3.08 -25.66
N ILE A 50 16.49 -4.33 -25.89
CA ILE A 50 16.27 -5.43 -24.94
C ILE A 50 17.09 -5.19 -23.67
N ILE A 51 18.34 -4.76 -23.79
CA ILE A 51 19.20 -4.40 -22.65
C ILE A 51 18.59 -3.24 -21.84
N ASP A 52 18.12 -2.18 -22.49
CA ASP A 52 17.45 -1.05 -21.84
C ASP A 52 16.12 -1.44 -21.18
N SER A 53 15.44 -2.47 -21.70
CA SER A 53 14.21 -2.99 -21.09
C SER A 53 14.51 -3.84 -19.86
N ILE A 54 15.55 -4.70 -19.92
CA ILE A 54 15.99 -5.54 -18.81
C ILE A 54 16.52 -4.69 -17.65
N SER A 55 17.26 -3.61 -17.94
CA SER A 55 17.81 -2.71 -16.90
C SER A 55 16.73 -1.98 -16.09
N LYS A 56 15.50 -1.87 -16.62
CA LYS A 56 14.34 -1.25 -15.97
C LYS A 56 13.50 -2.25 -15.16
N LEU A 57 13.75 -3.55 -15.31
CA LEU A 57 13.08 -4.59 -14.53
C LEU A 57 13.82 -4.79 -13.21
N THR A 58 13.08 -4.93 -12.11
CA THR A 58 13.66 -5.34 -10.82
C THR A 58 13.98 -6.83 -10.87
N LEU A 59 15.25 -7.15 -11.13
CA LEU A 59 15.72 -8.53 -11.17
C LEU A 59 15.87 -9.08 -9.74
N SER A 60 15.25 -10.21 -9.46
CA SER A 60 15.38 -10.95 -8.20
C SER A 60 16.68 -11.76 -8.10
N SER A 61 17.41 -11.90 -9.21
CA SER A 61 18.64 -12.67 -9.35
C SER A 61 19.56 -12.01 -10.39
N PRO A 62 20.90 -12.14 -10.27
CA PRO A 62 21.84 -11.73 -11.31
C PRO A 62 21.74 -12.58 -12.59
N LEU A 63 20.97 -13.67 -12.58
CA LEU A 63 20.72 -14.53 -13.74
C LEU A 63 19.40 -14.16 -14.41
N LEU A 64 19.42 -14.15 -15.73
CA LEU A 64 18.24 -13.82 -16.52
C LEU A 64 17.41 -15.08 -16.79
N SER A 65 16.22 -15.16 -16.21
CA SER A 65 15.29 -16.25 -16.51
C SER A 65 14.65 -16.08 -17.90
N LEU A 66 14.26 -17.20 -18.52
CA LEU A 66 13.52 -17.21 -19.78
C LEU A 66 12.28 -16.31 -19.74
N GLU A 67 11.51 -16.36 -18.65
CA GLU A 67 10.30 -15.57 -18.45
C GLU A 67 10.58 -14.06 -18.42
N THR A 68 11.67 -13.66 -17.76
CA THR A 68 12.10 -12.25 -17.69
C THR A 68 12.54 -11.75 -19.07
N PHE A 69 13.28 -12.57 -19.81
CA PHE A 69 13.73 -12.23 -21.17
C PHE A 69 12.55 -12.17 -22.15
N GLN A 70 11.62 -13.12 -22.12
CA GLN A 70 10.40 -13.11 -22.93
C GLN A 70 9.56 -11.86 -22.68
N SER A 71 9.45 -11.44 -21.43
CA SER A 71 8.77 -10.20 -21.04
C SER A 71 9.47 -8.96 -21.63
N ALA A 72 10.80 -8.88 -21.53
CA ALA A 72 11.57 -7.78 -22.11
C ALA A 72 11.46 -7.73 -23.64
N VAL A 73 11.48 -8.89 -24.31
CA VAL A 73 11.29 -8.99 -25.77
C VAL A 73 9.88 -8.59 -26.18
N ALA A 74 8.84 -8.99 -25.43
CA ALA A 74 7.46 -8.60 -25.70
C ALA A 74 7.26 -7.07 -25.63
N ILE A 75 7.90 -6.43 -24.64
CA ILE A 75 7.95 -4.96 -24.51
C ILE A 75 8.65 -4.33 -25.72
N CYS A 76 9.78 -4.89 -26.17
CA CYS A 76 10.53 -4.38 -27.32
C CYS A 76 9.80 -4.58 -28.66
N ALA A 77 9.07 -5.67 -28.80
CA ALA A 77 8.50 -6.09 -30.07
C ALA A 77 7.32 -5.27 -30.54
N ASN A 78 6.79 -4.34 -29.74
CA ASN A 78 5.54 -3.66 -30.06
C ASN A 78 4.44 -4.65 -30.47
N LYS A 79 4.53 -5.94 -30.04
CA LYS A 79 3.31 -6.74 -29.88
C LYS A 79 2.50 -5.88 -28.97
N LYS A 80 1.43 -5.27 -29.52
CA LYS A 80 0.52 -4.41 -28.78
C LYS A 80 0.25 -5.14 -27.47
N GLY A 81 0.95 -4.77 -26.39
CA GLY A 81 0.48 -5.06 -25.05
C GLY A 81 -0.94 -4.57 -25.09
N LYS A 82 -1.90 -5.46 -24.78
CA LYS A 82 -3.35 -5.22 -24.82
C LYS A 82 -3.57 -3.71 -24.77
N SER A 83 -4.07 -3.10 -25.85
CA SER A 83 -4.23 -1.64 -25.90
C SER A 83 -4.88 -1.22 -24.60
N GLU A 84 -4.11 -0.63 -23.69
CA GLU A 84 -4.61 -0.31 -22.36
C GLU A 84 -5.82 0.59 -22.58
N SER A 85 -6.99 0.13 -22.13
CA SER A 85 -8.21 0.89 -22.31
C SER A 85 -8.04 2.24 -21.62
N LEU A 86 -8.48 3.31 -22.28
CA LEU A 86 -8.43 4.66 -21.70
C LEU A 86 -9.38 4.81 -20.51
N PHE A 87 -10.37 3.91 -20.41
CA PHE A 87 -11.34 3.86 -19.34
C PHE A 87 -11.44 2.43 -18.83
N ASN A 88 -11.21 2.25 -17.53
CA ASN A 88 -11.25 0.96 -16.87
C ASN A 88 -12.20 1.04 -15.68
N VAL A 89 -12.94 -0.04 -15.46
CA VAL A 89 -13.73 -0.26 -14.25
C VAL A 89 -13.04 -1.38 -13.50
N PHE A 90 -12.67 -1.13 -12.25
CA PHE A 90 -12.00 -2.11 -11.40
C PHE A 90 -13.00 -2.68 -10.40
N ASP A 91 -13.02 -4.01 -10.30
CA ASP A 91 -13.74 -4.68 -9.23
C ASP A 91 -12.98 -4.46 -7.91
N ILE A 92 -13.68 -3.99 -6.86
CA ILE A 92 -13.09 -3.77 -5.55
C ILE A 92 -12.55 -5.08 -4.95
N PHE A 93 -13.15 -6.23 -5.27
CA PHE A 93 -12.67 -7.53 -4.81
C PHE A 93 -11.42 -8.02 -5.56
N SER A 94 -11.09 -7.40 -6.69
CA SER A 94 -9.86 -7.63 -7.44
C SER A 94 -8.74 -6.66 -7.06
N ALA A 95 -9.04 -5.65 -6.23
CA ALA A 95 -8.07 -4.64 -5.86
C ALA A 95 -6.94 -5.26 -5.01
N PRO A 96 -5.68 -4.90 -5.30
CA PRO A 96 -4.55 -5.35 -4.51
C PRO A 96 -4.65 -4.82 -3.08
N ARG A 97 -4.35 -5.68 -2.10
CA ARG A 97 -4.31 -5.32 -0.68
C ARG A 97 -2.90 -4.95 -0.28
N PHE A 98 -2.75 -3.84 0.42
CA PHE A 98 -1.45 -3.37 0.93
C PHE A 98 -1.51 -3.16 2.43
N ASP A 99 -0.42 -3.49 3.11
CA ASP A 99 -0.16 -3.08 4.49
C ASP A 99 1.03 -2.11 4.52
N TYR A 100 1.14 -1.33 5.59
CA TYR A 100 2.32 -0.53 5.87
C TYR A 100 3.28 -1.33 6.76
N ASP A 101 4.48 -1.60 6.25
CA ASP A 101 5.56 -2.20 7.02
C ASP A 101 6.35 -1.10 7.74
N ASP A 102 6.20 -1.03 9.05
CA ASP A 102 6.87 -0.04 9.92
C ASP A 102 8.40 -0.16 9.90
N THR A 103 8.94 -1.36 9.64
CA THR A 103 10.40 -1.59 9.60
C THR A 103 10.99 -1.10 8.29
N LEU A 104 10.32 -1.39 7.19
CA LEU A 104 10.75 -1.00 5.84
C LEU A 104 10.34 0.44 5.48
N ASN A 105 9.39 1.02 6.22
CA ASN A 105 8.70 2.27 5.88
C ASN A 105 8.13 2.23 4.46
N LYS A 106 7.50 1.12 4.08
CA LYS A 106 6.99 0.85 2.74
C LYS A 106 5.61 0.23 2.78
N LEU A 107 4.85 0.43 1.70
CA LEU A 107 3.65 -0.34 1.45
C LEU A 107 4.05 -1.69 0.86
N VAL A 108 3.56 -2.77 1.45
CA VAL A 108 3.87 -4.14 1.05
C VAL A 108 2.59 -4.83 0.60
N LEU A 109 2.68 -5.59 -0.49
CA LEU A 109 1.54 -6.34 -1.01
C LEU A 109 1.21 -7.49 -0.06
N ILE A 110 -0.05 -7.57 0.37
CA ILE A 110 -0.56 -8.68 1.17
C ILE A 110 -0.97 -9.81 0.22
N SER A 111 -0.17 -10.86 0.20
CA SER A 111 -0.46 -12.09 -0.52
C SER A 111 -1.45 -12.98 0.24
N GLY A 112 -2.27 -13.72 -0.49
CA GLY A 112 -3.18 -14.74 0.07
C GLY A 112 -4.63 -14.55 -0.34
N GLU A 113 -5.41 -15.61 -0.18
CA GLU A 113 -6.83 -15.62 -0.52
C GLU A 113 -7.63 -14.68 0.40
N THR A 114 -8.61 -14.00 -0.18
CA THR A 114 -9.58 -13.16 0.53
C THR A 114 -10.82 -13.98 0.88
N SER A 115 -11.42 -13.69 2.03
CA SER A 115 -12.72 -14.24 2.41
C SER A 115 -13.69 -13.10 2.71
N ALA A 116 -14.95 -13.24 2.29
CA ALA A 116 -16.03 -12.34 2.70
C ALA A 116 -16.38 -12.51 4.19
N ILE A 117 -16.04 -13.66 4.78
CA ILE A 117 -16.20 -13.95 6.20
C ILE A 117 -14.86 -13.73 6.87
N GLY A 118 -14.72 -12.61 7.56
CA GLY A 118 -13.54 -12.27 8.36
C GLY A 118 -13.47 -13.07 9.67
N LYS A 119 -12.26 -13.19 10.20
CA LYS A 119 -11.97 -13.73 11.53
C LYS A 119 -11.88 -12.60 12.56
N CYS A 120 -11.82 -12.97 13.83
CA CYS A 120 -11.61 -12.01 14.92
C CYS A 120 -10.32 -11.21 14.73
N GLU A 121 -9.26 -11.85 14.25
CA GLU A 121 -7.98 -11.19 13.98
C GLU A 121 -8.11 -10.10 12.90
N ASP A 122 -8.95 -10.31 11.89
CA ASP A 122 -9.16 -9.34 10.80
C ASP A 122 -9.80 -8.05 11.33
N ALA A 123 -10.73 -8.16 12.28
CA ALA A 123 -11.37 -7.00 12.92
C ALA A 123 -10.38 -6.19 13.78
N VAL A 124 -9.47 -6.89 14.48
CA VAL A 124 -8.40 -6.25 15.26
C VAL A 124 -7.41 -5.54 14.33
N ASN A 125 -6.96 -6.23 13.29
CA ASN A 125 -6.03 -5.66 12.31
C ASN A 125 -6.63 -4.46 11.59
N LEU A 126 -7.93 -4.50 11.24
CA LEU A 126 -8.62 -3.35 10.65
C LEU A 126 -8.45 -2.07 11.46
N LEU A 127 -8.65 -2.11 12.78
CA LEU A 127 -8.50 -0.93 13.64
C LEU A 127 -7.05 -0.50 13.80
N ARG A 128 -6.14 -1.48 13.97
CA ARG A 128 -4.70 -1.22 14.10
C ARG A 128 -4.13 -0.59 12.82
N ASP A 129 -4.48 -1.12 11.67
CA ASP A 129 -3.99 -0.66 10.37
C ASP A 129 -4.55 0.71 10.05
N ARG A 130 -5.84 0.97 10.34
CA ARG A 130 -6.41 2.33 10.27
C ARG A 130 -5.56 3.34 11.04
N LEU A 131 -5.18 3.01 12.28
CA LEU A 131 -4.33 3.90 13.08
C LEU A 131 -2.92 4.02 12.49
N LYS A 132 -2.25 2.91 12.16
CA LYS A 132 -0.90 2.91 11.55
C LYS A 132 -0.82 3.80 10.31
N PHE A 133 -1.77 3.67 9.39
CA PHE A 133 -1.80 4.45 8.16
C PHE A 133 -1.92 5.96 8.42
N VAL A 134 -2.67 6.35 9.44
CA VAL A 134 -2.77 7.76 9.84
C VAL A 134 -1.50 8.20 10.58
N THR A 135 -0.96 7.38 11.47
CA THR A 135 0.27 7.64 12.23
C THR A 135 1.45 7.92 11.32
N GLN A 136 1.73 7.04 10.35
CA GLN A 136 2.85 7.27 9.42
C GLN A 136 2.67 8.56 8.62
N ARG A 137 1.43 8.93 8.27
CA ARG A 137 1.13 10.17 7.56
C ARG A 137 1.38 11.40 8.42
N VAL A 138 0.99 11.35 9.70
CA VAL A 138 1.24 12.44 10.65
C VAL A 138 2.74 12.62 10.87
N LEU A 139 3.48 11.52 11.05
CA LEU A 139 4.93 11.54 11.27
C LEU A 139 5.73 12.09 10.08
N ARG A 140 5.20 11.98 8.85
CA ARG A 140 5.80 12.56 7.64
C ARG A 140 5.39 14.02 7.40
N SER A 141 4.42 14.55 8.14
CA SER A 141 3.91 15.90 7.94
C SER A 141 4.82 16.95 8.60
N THR A 142 5.22 17.96 7.84
CA THR A 142 6.01 19.09 8.34
C THR A 142 5.28 19.89 9.43
N ALA A 143 3.94 19.78 9.48
CA ALA A 143 3.12 20.41 10.51
C ALA A 143 3.46 19.92 11.93
N PHE A 144 4.03 18.72 12.06
CA PHE A 144 4.38 18.10 13.33
C PHE A 144 5.89 18.07 13.62
N GLU A 145 6.74 18.67 12.78
CA GLU A 145 8.21 18.71 13.00
C GLU A 145 8.60 19.34 14.34
N ARG A 146 7.78 20.27 14.85
CA ARG A 146 8.02 20.99 16.11
C ARG A 146 7.22 20.45 17.29
N TYR A 147 6.42 19.41 17.07
CA TYR A 147 5.54 18.83 18.07
C TYR A 147 5.99 17.40 18.36
N HIS A 148 6.08 17.05 19.65
CA HIS A 148 6.43 15.69 20.03
C HIS A 148 5.15 14.91 20.32
N LEU A 149 4.87 13.91 19.47
CA LEU A 149 3.77 12.98 19.73
C LEU A 149 4.15 12.03 20.85
N SER A 150 3.31 11.97 21.88
CA SER A 150 3.44 11.03 22.99
C SER A 150 2.55 9.81 22.72
N THR A 151 2.99 8.63 23.13
CA THR A 151 2.14 7.43 23.13
C THR A 151 1.39 7.32 24.44
N VAL A 152 0.29 6.57 24.44
CA VAL A 152 -0.49 6.29 25.66
C VAL A 152 0.39 5.65 26.73
N GLU A 153 1.20 4.66 26.37
CA GLU A 153 2.13 3.98 27.26
C GLU A 153 3.13 4.96 27.91
N THR A 154 3.72 5.88 27.13
CA THR A 154 4.69 6.84 27.68
C THR A 154 4.06 7.76 28.73
N LEU A 155 2.81 8.15 28.54
CA LEU A 155 2.09 8.98 29.51
C LEU A 155 1.69 8.17 30.74
N LEU A 156 1.16 6.95 30.57
CA LEU A 156 0.82 6.07 31.69
C LEU A 156 2.03 5.69 32.56
N GLY A 157 3.22 5.61 31.95
CA GLY A 157 4.48 5.40 32.66
C GLY A 157 4.99 6.64 33.42
N SER A 158 4.44 7.84 33.15
CA SER A 158 4.83 9.07 33.84
C SER A 158 4.16 9.18 35.20
N ALA A 159 4.96 9.32 36.26
CA ALA A 159 4.46 9.60 37.61
C ALA A 159 4.11 11.08 37.83
N ASN A 160 4.65 11.97 37.00
CA ASN A 160 4.47 13.42 37.13
C ASN A 160 3.39 13.93 36.17
N LYS A 161 2.78 15.05 36.55
CA LYS A 161 1.94 15.84 35.64
C LYS A 161 2.79 16.29 34.44
N THR A 162 2.28 16.04 33.24
CA THR A 162 2.93 16.45 32.00
C THR A 162 2.00 17.38 31.23
N ASP A 163 2.44 18.61 31.04
CA ASP A 163 1.70 19.62 30.28
C ASP A 163 2.11 19.62 28.80
N ASN A 164 1.25 20.16 27.93
CA ASN A 164 1.48 20.28 26.48
C ASN A 164 1.79 18.95 25.79
N VAL A 165 1.03 17.91 26.13
CA VAL A 165 1.13 16.60 25.47
C VAL A 165 0.22 16.57 24.26
N ILE A 166 0.69 15.95 23.18
CA ILE A 166 -0.11 15.69 21.98
C ILE A 166 -0.09 14.18 21.75
N VAL A 167 -1.28 13.58 21.67
CA VAL A 167 -1.45 12.15 21.43
C VAL A 167 -2.29 11.96 20.17
N LEU A 168 -1.81 11.12 19.26
CA LEU A 168 -2.58 10.65 18.12
C LEU A 168 -3.22 9.31 18.51
N GLY A 169 -4.55 9.24 18.46
CA GLY A 169 -5.25 8.00 18.77
C GLY A 169 -6.68 8.01 18.29
N MET A 170 -7.35 6.87 18.46
CA MET A 170 -8.76 6.71 18.19
C MET A 170 -9.56 7.09 19.43
N LEU A 171 -10.49 8.04 19.29
CA LEU A 171 -11.41 8.41 20.35
C LEU A 171 -12.57 7.42 20.37
N THR A 172 -12.85 6.82 21.53
CA THR A 172 -13.98 5.92 21.73
C THR A 172 -14.88 6.37 22.87
N GLN A 173 -16.19 6.27 22.68
CA GLN A 173 -17.18 6.57 23.71
C GLN A 173 -17.59 5.28 24.45
N SER A 174 -17.05 5.10 25.66
CA SER A 174 -17.35 3.93 26.50
C SER A 174 -18.73 4.01 27.18
N SER A 175 -19.20 5.22 27.48
CA SER A 175 -20.55 5.51 27.99
C SER A 175 -20.93 6.97 27.67
N ALA A 176 -22.16 7.40 27.99
CA ALA A 176 -22.70 8.72 27.60
C ALA A 176 -21.74 9.90 27.86
N ASP A 177 -21.00 9.88 28.96
CA ASP A 177 -20.07 10.96 29.34
C ASP A 177 -18.62 10.47 29.56
N SER A 178 -18.29 9.26 29.09
CA SER A 178 -16.99 8.63 29.31
C SER A 178 -16.27 8.35 28.00
N PHE A 179 -15.22 9.12 27.75
CA PHE A 179 -14.39 9.00 26.55
C PHE A 179 -13.04 8.37 26.88
N GLN A 180 -12.55 7.57 25.95
CA GLN A 180 -11.25 6.93 26.00
C GLN A 180 -10.48 7.27 24.74
N LEU A 181 -9.17 7.41 24.86
CA LEU A 181 -8.25 7.52 23.74
C LEU A 181 -7.43 6.24 23.68
N GLU A 182 -7.40 5.61 22.51
CA GLU A 182 -6.66 4.38 22.26
C GLU A 182 -5.61 4.59 21.17
N ASP A 183 -4.38 4.15 21.43
CA ASP A 183 -3.34 4.02 20.41
C ASP A 183 -2.84 2.56 20.33
N LEU A 184 -1.73 2.31 19.60
CA LEU A 184 -1.19 0.94 19.48
C LEU A 184 -0.55 0.40 20.77
N THR A 185 -0.35 1.25 21.77
CA THR A 185 0.37 0.98 23.03
C THR A 185 -0.58 0.83 24.23
N GLY A 186 -1.78 1.40 24.17
CA GLY A 186 -2.79 1.22 25.20
C GLY A 186 -3.97 2.17 25.07
N SER A 187 -4.74 2.29 26.16
CA SER A 187 -5.86 3.21 26.26
C SER A 187 -5.83 4.01 27.57
N MET A 188 -6.36 5.23 27.53
CA MET A 188 -6.53 6.07 28.72
C MET A 188 -7.81 6.90 28.66
N PRO A 189 -8.43 7.23 29.81
CA PRO A 189 -9.58 8.11 29.86
C PRO A 189 -9.19 9.53 29.45
N VAL A 190 -10.12 10.20 28.78
CA VAL A 190 -9.95 11.60 28.38
C VAL A 190 -11.10 12.47 28.88
N ASP A 191 -10.75 13.68 29.30
CA ASP A 191 -11.71 14.72 29.68
C ASP A 191 -11.79 15.78 28.58
N LEU A 192 -12.93 15.82 27.89
CA LEU A 192 -13.22 16.73 26.78
C LEU A 192 -14.01 17.98 27.19
N ARG A 193 -14.36 18.15 28.47
CA ARG A 193 -15.30 19.19 28.93
C ARG A 193 -14.89 20.62 28.54
N ASN A 194 -13.58 20.88 28.49
CA ASN A 194 -13.00 22.18 28.16
C ASN A 194 -12.25 22.17 26.82
N ALA A 195 -12.44 21.12 26.01
CA ALA A 195 -11.72 20.97 24.75
C ALA A 195 -12.26 21.92 23.68
N THR A 196 -11.35 22.54 22.94
CA THR A 196 -11.67 23.29 21.73
C THR A 196 -11.47 22.40 20.51
N PHE A 197 -12.47 22.34 19.63
CA PHE A 197 -12.41 21.54 18.42
C PHE A 197 -12.05 22.43 17.24
N HIS A 198 -11.03 22.04 16.48
CA HIS A 198 -10.73 22.66 15.20
C HIS A 198 -11.82 22.35 14.16
N SER A 199 -11.78 22.96 12.99
CA SER A 199 -12.76 22.70 11.93
C SER A 199 -12.70 21.23 11.48
N GLY A 200 -13.82 20.52 11.56
CA GLY A 200 -13.91 19.12 11.13
C GLY A 200 -15.19 18.45 11.61
N LEU A 201 -15.39 17.20 11.19
CA LEU A 201 -16.41 16.31 11.72
C LEU A 201 -15.73 15.32 12.68
N PHE A 202 -16.15 15.34 13.94
CA PHE A 202 -15.58 14.50 15.00
C PHE A 202 -16.65 13.53 15.46
N THR A 203 -16.40 12.24 15.28
CA THR A 203 -17.32 11.17 15.68
C THR A 203 -16.60 10.12 16.50
N ASP A 204 -17.36 9.25 17.15
CA ASP A 204 -16.85 8.04 17.76
C ASP A 204 -16.07 7.19 16.73
N GLY A 205 -14.94 6.63 17.14
CA GLY A 205 -14.06 5.82 16.28
C GLY A 205 -13.21 6.60 15.26
N CYS A 206 -13.19 7.94 15.35
CA CYS A 206 -12.29 8.77 14.55
C CYS A 206 -10.87 8.80 15.16
N ILE A 207 -9.88 8.85 14.27
CA ILE A 207 -8.48 9.06 14.64
C ILE A 207 -8.22 10.56 14.69
N MET A 208 -7.83 11.05 15.86
CA MET A 208 -7.70 12.47 16.18
C MET A 208 -6.38 12.75 16.92
N LEU A 209 -5.95 14.00 16.86
CA LEU A 209 -4.90 14.55 17.68
C LEU A 209 -5.53 15.25 18.87
N LEU A 210 -5.19 14.79 20.07
CA LEU A 210 -5.64 15.37 21.33
C LEU A 210 -4.46 16.08 21.98
N GLU A 211 -4.58 17.40 22.14
CA GLU A 211 -3.64 18.24 22.87
C GLU A 211 -4.17 18.52 24.28
N GLY A 212 -3.31 18.44 25.29
CA GLY A 212 -3.71 18.78 26.64
C GLY A 212 -2.63 18.56 27.70
N SER A 213 -3.10 18.25 28.91
CA SER A 213 -2.23 17.90 30.04
C SER A 213 -2.61 16.53 30.60
N TYR A 214 -1.61 15.69 30.82
CA TYR A 214 -1.75 14.40 31.46
C TYR A 214 -1.48 14.51 32.96
N ASN A 215 -2.35 13.89 33.77
CA ASN A 215 -2.16 13.77 35.21
C ASN A 215 -2.78 12.47 35.74
N ALA A 216 -1.97 11.62 36.37
CA ALA A 216 -2.43 10.43 37.11
C ALA A 216 -3.43 9.55 36.35
N GLY A 217 -3.13 9.22 35.09
CA GLY A 217 -3.96 8.34 34.26
C GLY A 217 -5.07 9.03 33.47
N LEU A 218 -5.27 10.36 33.63
CA LEU A 218 -6.28 11.13 32.91
C LEU A 218 -5.63 12.16 31.99
N LEU A 219 -6.06 12.20 30.73
CA LEU A 219 -5.72 13.27 29.79
C LEU A 219 -6.82 14.34 29.80
N THR A 220 -6.50 15.52 30.33
CA THR A 220 -7.39 16.69 30.24
C THR A 220 -7.10 17.42 28.94
N VAL A 221 -8.07 17.41 28.02
CA VAL A 221 -7.89 17.88 26.63
C VAL A 221 -8.23 19.36 26.53
N SER A 222 -7.32 20.14 25.94
CA SER A 222 -7.53 21.55 25.60
C SER A 222 -7.85 21.76 24.12
N GLY A 223 -7.32 20.90 23.23
CA GLY A 223 -7.47 21.01 21.79
C GLY A 223 -7.69 19.66 21.12
N VAL A 224 -8.61 19.60 20.15
CA VAL A 224 -8.86 18.42 19.33
C VAL A 224 -8.75 18.79 17.85
N GLY A 225 -7.87 18.09 17.14
CA GLY A 225 -7.64 18.25 15.71
C GLY A 225 -7.77 16.93 14.96
N LEU A 226 -8.14 17.01 13.68
CA LEU A 226 -8.02 15.87 12.78
C LEU A 226 -6.57 15.71 12.33
N ALA A 227 -6.17 14.48 12.03
CA ALA A 227 -4.87 14.22 11.43
C ALA A 227 -4.72 14.98 10.10
N PRO A 228 -3.54 15.56 9.79
CA PRO A 228 -3.32 16.34 8.59
C PRO A 228 -3.59 15.52 7.33
N ILE A 229 -4.14 16.17 6.30
CA ILE A 229 -4.36 15.58 4.98
C ILE A 229 -3.04 15.62 4.22
N GLU A 230 -2.71 14.51 3.55
CA GLU A 230 -1.58 14.42 2.64
C GLU A 230 -2.08 14.40 1.19
N THR A 231 -1.40 15.13 0.30
CA THR A 231 -1.74 15.11 -1.13
C THR A 231 -1.25 13.84 -1.79
N ALA A 232 -1.93 13.39 -2.85
CA ALA A 232 -1.49 12.22 -3.62
C ALA A 232 -0.06 12.35 -4.16
N ASP A 233 0.37 13.57 -4.51
CA ASP A 233 1.73 13.82 -5.01
C ASP A 233 2.78 13.70 -3.88
N ALA A 234 2.47 14.13 -2.65
CA ALA A 234 3.32 13.92 -1.49
C ALA A 234 3.44 12.44 -1.11
N THR A 235 2.33 11.70 -1.08
CA THR A 235 2.32 10.25 -0.84
C THR A 235 3.21 9.52 -1.85
N ARG A 236 3.11 9.87 -3.13
CA ARG A 236 3.92 9.27 -4.21
C ARG A 236 5.38 9.70 -4.18
N SER A 237 5.68 10.91 -3.74
CA SER A 237 7.07 11.31 -3.54
C SER A 237 7.78 10.45 -2.50
N PHE A 238 7.03 9.90 -1.53
CA PHE A 238 7.57 9.05 -0.48
C PHE A 238 7.56 7.56 -0.86
N PHE A 239 6.41 7.03 -1.28
CA PHE A 239 6.24 5.60 -1.59
C PHE A 239 6.53 5.22 -3.05
N GLY A 240 6.76 6.21 -3.91
CA GLY A 240 6.95 5.99 -5.34
C GLY A 240 5.64 5.88 -6.12
N ASN A 241 5.76 5.32 -7.32
CA ASN A 241 4.73 5.34 -8.35
C ASN A 241 4.04 4.00 -8.56
N GLU A 242 4.13 3.09 -7.59
CA GLU A 242 3.43 1.81 -7.62
C GLU A 242 1.91 2.00 -7.72
N ASN A 243 1.25 1.00 -8.31
CA ASN A 243 -0.20 1.00 -8.44
C ASN A 243 -0.89 0.36 -7.23
N TRP A 244 -1.48 1.20 -6.38
CA TRP A 244 -2.30 0.76 -5.24
C TRP A 244 -3.81 0.77 -5.53
N PHE A 245 -4.22 1.23 -6.73
CA PHE A 245 -5.62 1.48 -7.07
C PHE A 245 -6.29 0.24 -7.70
N GLY A 246 -5.50 -0.70 -8.23
CA GLY A 246 -5.97 -1.88 -8.96
C GLY A 246 -5.81 -1.76 -10.48
N GLY A 247 -6.14 -2.84 -11.19
CA GLY A 247 -5.90 -2.99 -12.63
C GLY A 247 -4.52 -3.56 -12.97
N ASP A 248 -4.31 -3.79 -14.26
CA ASP A 248 -3.16 -4.54 -14.77
C ASP A 248 -1.83 -3.77 -14.74
N SER A 249 -1.85 -2.45 -14.54
CA SER A 249 -0.63 -1.65 -14.56
C SER A 249 0.14 -1.81 -13.25
N THR A 250 1.44 -2.03 -13.34
CA THR A 250 2.34 -2.07 -12.17
C THR A 250 2.63 -0.68 -11.60
N VAL A 251 2.39 0.37 -12.39
CA VAL A 251 2.57 1.78 -12.00
C VAL A 251 1.23 2.51 -11.99
N ALA A 252 1.09 3.51 -11.14
CA ALA A 252 -0.15 4.26 -11.05
C ALA A 252 -0.48 4.99 -12.37
N TYR A 253 -1.71 4.83 -12.84
CA TYR A 253 -2.19 5.35 -14.12
C TYR A 253 -1.95 6.85 -14.34
N ARG A 254 -1.98 7.68 -13.29
CA ARG A 254 -1.68 9.14 -13.36
C ARG A 254 -0.24 9.43 -13.83
N THR A 255 0.68 8.50 -13.63
CA THR A 255 2.10 8.64 -13.98
C THR A 255 2.36 8.28 -15.45
N ILE A 256 1.45 7.54 -16.10
CA ILE A 256 1.57 7.10 -17.48
C ILE A 256 1.38 8.30 -18.44
N PRO A 257 2.43 8.73 -19.19
CA PRO A 257 2.37 9.95 -20.00
C PRO A 257 1.31 9.90 -21.10
N ARG A 258 1.08 8.71 -21.69
CA ARG A 258 0.07 8.50 -22.73
C ARG A 258 -1.35 8.75 -22.19
N LEU A 259 -1.69 8.23 -21.01
CA LEU A 259 -3.02 8.42 -20.42
C LEU A 259 -3.23 9.87 -20.00
N ARG A 260 -2.21 10.52 -19.44
CA ARG A 260 -2.25 11.96 -19.15
C ARG A 260 -2.51 12.79 -20.41
N SER A 261 -1.81 12.46 -21.50
CA SER A 261 -1.98 13.14 -22.78
C SER A 261 -3.35 12.89 -23.40
N ALA A 262 -3.87 11.65 -23.31
CA ALA A 262 -5.19 11.30 -23.80
C ALA A 262 -6.30 12.02 -23.00
N ASN A 263 -6.18 12.05 -21.68
CA ASN A 263 -7.10 12.76 -20.80
C ASN A 263 -7.09 14.28 -21.08
N ALA A 264 -5.91 14.87 -21.25
CA ALA A 264 -5.79 16.30 -21.57
C ALA A 264 -6.35 16.67 -22.96
N LYS A 265 -6.29 15.75 -23.93
CA LYS A 265 -6.85 15.96 -25.28
C LYS A 265 -8.36 15.78 -25.34
N ASN A 266 -8.95 15.00 -24.44
CA ASN A 266 -10.37 14.67 -24.47
C ASN A 266 -11.19 15.62 -23.57
N THR A 267 -11.31 16.88 -23.99
CA THR A 267 -12.02 17.93 -23.24
C THR A 267 -13.52 17.71 -23.16
N ASP A 268 -14.08 16.86 -24.02
CA ASP A 268 -15.52 16.56 -24.08
C ASP A 268 -15.92 15.34 -23.25
N ALA A 269 -14.95 14.65 -22.63
CA ALA A 269 -15.24 13.55 -21.72
C ALA A 269 -16.10 14.03 -20.55
N ARG A 270 -17.21 13.32 -20.27
CA ARG A 270 -18.11 13.57 -19.15
C ARG A 270 -18.37 12.27 -18.41
N ILE A 271 -18.41 12.34 -17.08
CA ILE A 271 -18.89 11.26 -16.23
C ILE A 271 -20.04 11.86 -15.42
N VAL A 272 -21.23 11.29 -15.55
CA VAL A 272 -22.43 11.73 -14.82
C VAL A 272 -22.68 10.73 -13.71
N PHE A 273 -22.79 11.24 -12.48
CA PHE A 273 -23.13 10.43 -11.32
C PHE A 273 -24.56 10.79 -10.90
N LEU A 274 -25.38 9.77 -10.70
CA LEU A 274 -26.69 9.88 -10.09
C LEU A 274 -26.71 8.93 -8.88
N SER A 275 -27.42 9.33 -7.82
CA SER A 275 -27.65 8.51 -6.62
C SER A 275 -29.14 8.34 -6.43
N ASP A 276 -29.55 7.28 -5.74
CA ASP A 276 -30.93 7.06 -5.28
C ASP A 276 -31.95 7.13 -6.44
N VAL A 277 -31.59 6.50 -7.56
CA VAL A 277 -32.45 6.40 -8.75
C VAL A 277 -33.45 5.25 -8.55
N PHE A 278 -34.60 5.57 -7.93
CA PHE A 278 -35.68 4.63 -7.65
C PHE A 278 -36.46 4.31 -8.93
N LEU A 279 -36.15 3.19 -9.58
CA LEU A 279 -36.77 2.77 -10.85
C LEU A 279 -38.25 2.38 -10.72
N ASP A 280 -38.76 2.26 -9.49
CA ASP A 280 -40.16 2.03 -9.16
C ASP A 280 -40.98 3.33 -9.03
N ASP A 281 -40.33 4.49 -8.95
CA ASP A 281 -41.02 5.78 -8.95
C ASP A 281 -41.36 6.20 -10.39
N PRO A 282 -42.65 6.40 -10.74
CA PRO A 282 -43.06 6.79 -12.09
C PRO A 282 -42.56 8.18 -12.51
N THR A 283 -42.03 8.99 -11.60
CA THR A 283 -41.44 10.30 -11.91
C THR A 283 -39.99 10.23 -12.36
N VAL A 284 -39.35 9.06 -12.27
CA VAL A 284 -37.94 8.82 -12.63
C VAL A 284 -37.76 8.46 -14.12
N GLY A 285 -38.83 8.46 -14.93
CA GLY A 285 -38.81 8.12 -16.37
C GLY A 285 -39.40 9.17 -17.30
#